data_AF-A0AAU2V5G2-F1
#
_entry.id   AF-A0AAU2V5G2-F1
#
_cell.length_a   1.000
_cell.length_b   1.000
_cell.length_c   1.000
_cell.angle_alpha   90.00
_cell.angle_beta   90.00
_cell.angle_gamma   90.00
#
_symmetry.space_group_name_H-M   'P 1'
#
loop_
_entity.id
_entity.type
_entity.pdbx_description
1 polymer ?
#
loop_
_entity_poly.entity_id
_entity_poly.type
_entity_poly.pdbx_seq_one_letter_code
_entity_poly.pdbx_strand_id
1 'polypeptide(L)'
;MAWDEWEQLKSAAAEKNSTQMRLNAGPGNSQGGSGGTDGLKHADKPWTHAASVAHDLTEGAGSDMRDLTRAHENLPRATLGLSCVTTLSSVLESWDARLSAVREECGTLQPVLRQVAVDLGEVDAKAQQQVDAIRVPEVRPGA
;
A
#
# COMPACT_ATOMS: atom_id res chain seq x y z
N MET A 1 -27.49 -2.30 -8.98
CA MET A 1 -27.70 -2.47 -7.54
C MET A 1 -26.38 -2.73 -6.82
N ALA A 2 -25.72 -3.91 -6.90
CA ALA A 2 -24.40 -4.10 -6.25
C ALA A 2 -23.26 -3.24 -6.83
N TRP A 3 -23.40 -2.81 -8.09
CA TRP A 3 -22.42 -1.96 -8.78
C TRP A 3 -22.43 -0.50 -8.25
N ASP A 4 -23.60 -0.01 -7.85
CA ASP A 4 -23.78 1.35 -7.35
C ASP A 4 -23.17 1.50 -5.93
N GLU A 5 -23.21 0.43 -5.14
CA GLU A 5 -22.56 0.34 -3.83
C GLU A 5 -21.03 0.33 -3.95
N TRP A 6 -20.51 -0.30 -5.01
CA TRP A 6 -19.07 -0.33 -5.28
C TRP A 6 -18.53 1.05 -5.70
N GLU A 7 -19.28 1.82 -6.49
CA GLU A 7 -18.93 3.21 -6.81
C GLU A 7 -18.99 4.13 -5.59
N GLN A 8 -19.97 3.96 -4.70
CA GLN A 8 -20.05 4.72 -3.45
C GLN A 8 -18.87 4.43 -2.51
N LEU A 9 -18.41 3.18 -2.45
CA LEU A 9 -17.25 2.81 -1.63
C LEU A 9 -15.96 3.43 -2.16
N LYS A 10 -15.79 3.52 -3.49
CA LYS A 10 -14.64 4.18 -4.10
C LYS A 10 -14.66 5.70 -3.89
N SER A 11 -15.81 6.35 -4.07
CA SER A 11 -15.92 7.79 -3.84
C SER A 11 -15.68 8.15 -2.38
N ALA A 12 -16.22 7.37 -1.43
CA ALA A 12 -15.97 7.55 -0.01
C ALA A 12 -14.49 7.34 0.37
N ALA A 13 -13.80 6.41 -0.29
CA ALA A 13 -12.36 6.22 -0.11
C ALA A 13 -11.55 7.40 -0.68
N ALA A 14 -11.94 7.93 -1.84
CA ALA A 14 -11.30 9.09 -2.46
C ALA A 14 -11.49 10.38 -1.63
N GLU A 15 -12.67 10.61 -1.06
CA GLU A 15 -12.95 11.75 -0.17
C GLU A 15 -12.20 11.67 1.16
N LYS A 16 -12.06 10.46 1.73
CA LYS A 16 -11.23 10.24 2.93
C LYS A 16 -9.74 10.48 2.64
N ASN A 17 -9.27 10.07 1.46
CA ASN A 17 -7.89 10.30 1.03
C ASN A 17 -7.62 11.78 0.73
N SER A 18 -8.55 12.50 0.08
CA SER A 18 -8.43 13.94 -0.19
C SER A 18 -8.44 14.77 1.10
N THR A 19 -9.17 14.34 2.12
CA THR A 19 -9.16 14.97 3.45
C THR A 19 -7.83 14.80 4.17
N GLN A 20 -7.11 13.70 3.93
CA GLN A 20 -5.75 13.50 4.43
C GLN A 20 -4.68 14.24 3.60
N MET A 21 -4.97 14.59 2.34
CA MET A 21 -4.11 15.42 1.48
C MET A 21 -4.42 16.93 1.55
N ARG A 22 -4.68 17.50 2.74
CA ARG A 22 -4.74 18.96 2.90
C ARG A 22 -3.34 19.53 3.13
N LEU A 23 -2.54 19.54 2.05
CA LEU A 23 -1.31 20.33 1.96
C LEU A 23 -1.69 21.81 1.73
N ASN A 24 -1.32 22.64 2.71
CA ASN A 24 -1.25 24.11 2.67
C ASN A 24 -2.57 24.91 2.72
N ALA A 25 -2.97 25.30 3.94
CA ALA A 25 -3.72 26.53 4.16
C ALA A 25 -3.38 27.07 5.57
N GLY A 26 -2.38 27.94 5.65
CA GLY A 26 -2.06 28.70 6.86
C GLY A 26 -3.03 29.87 7.10
N PRO A 27 -3.06 30.39 8.33
CA PRO A 27 -3.26 31.81 8.56
C PRO A 27 -2.00 32.41 9.22
N GLY A 28 -1.68 33.62 8.80
CA GLY A 28 -0.49 34.33 9.23
C GLY A 28 -0.55 34.91 10.65
N ASN A 29 0.69 35.18 11.09
CA ASN A 29 1.13 36.30 11.91
C ASN A 29 1.35 36.08 13.42
N SER A 30 2.57 36.52 13.79
CA SER A 30 3.08 36.98 15.08
C SER A 30 3.50 35.95 16.15
N GLN A 31 4.82 35.98 16.38
CA GLN A 31 5.50 35.93 17.68
C GLN A 31 6.21 34.61 18.03
N GLY A 32 7.54 34.62 17.79
CA GLY A 32 8.54 34.13 18.74
C GLY A 32 8.58 32.64 19.06
N GLY A 33 9.59 31.97 18.50
CA GLY A 33 10.32 30.90 19.20
C GLY A 33 9.61 29.57 19.39
N SER A 34 9.93 28.61 18.52
CA SER A 34 10.45 27.30 18.91
C SER A 34 10.74 26.54 17.62
N GLY A 35 11.98 26.06 17.46
CA GLY A 35 12.33 25.18 16.35
C GLY A 35 11.37 24.00 16.31
N GLY A 36 10.64 23.87 15.21
CA GLY A 36 9.79 22.72 14.96
C GLY A 36 10.67 21.50 14.77
N THR A 37 10.84 20.72 15.84
CA THR A 37 11.38 19.36 15.82
C THR A 37 10.36 18.36 15.25
N ASP A 38 9.48 18.78 14.33
CA ASP A 38 8.73 17.81 13.51
C ASP A 38 9.64 17.46 12.33
N GLY A 39 10.78 16.85 12.66
CA GLY A 39 11.63 16.19 11.70
C GLY A 39 10.76 15.25 10.89
N LEU A 40 10.93 15.29 9.58
CA LEU A 40 10.15 14.53 8.61
C LEU A 40 9.89 13.13 9.15
N LYS A 41 8.65 12.84 9.54
CA LYS A 41 8.20 11.51 9.94
C LYS A 41 8.01 10.65 8.69
N HIS A 42 8.97 10.64 7.77
CA HIS A 42 9.07 9.61 6.75
C HIS A 42 9.68 8.37 7.42
N ALA A 43 8.92 7.82 8.37
CA ALA A 43 9.23 6.52 8.90
C ALA A 43 9.19 5.56 7.72
N ASP A 44 10.12 4.62 7.60
CA ASP A 44 10.16 3.53 6.61
C ASP A 44 8.89 2.64 6.58
N LYS A 45 7.93 2.97 7.45
CA LYS A 45 6.66 2.30 7.70
C LYS A 45 5.72 2.23 6.50
N PRO A 46 5.45 3.27 5.68
CA PRO A 46 4.47 3.14 4.60
C PRO A 46 5.00 2.24 3.49
N TRP A 47 6.30 2.31 3.17
CA TRP A 47 6.94 1.43 2.17
C TRP A 47 7.04 -0.01 2.66
N THR A 48 7.44 -0.21 3.92
CA THR A 48 7.46 -1.54 4.55
C THR A 48 6.06 -2.14 4.67
N HIS A 49 5.06 -1.33 5.05
CA HIS A 49 3.66 -1.74 5.13
C HIS A 49 3.11 -2.09 3.74
N ALA A 50 3.34 -1.25 2.73
CA ALA A 50 2.95 -1.55 1.36
C ALA A 50 3.59 -2.85 0.85
N ALA A 51 4.87 -3.10 1.17
CA ALA A 51 5.52 -4.37 0.86
C ALA A 51 4.89 -5.56 1.60
N SER A 52 4.45 -5.39 2.84
CA SER A 52 3.71 -6.43 3.56
C SER A 52 2.37 -6.73 2.91
N VAL A 53 1.60 -5.70 2.54
CA VAL A 53 0.32 -5.85 1.85
C VAL A 53 0.53 -6.55 0.50
N ALA A 54 1.56 -6.18 -0.26
CA ALA A 54 1.89 -6.87 -1.51
C ALA A 54 2.21 -8.36 -1.27
N HIS A 55 2.96 -8.68 -0.21
CA HIS A 55 3.24 -10.05 0.17
C HIS A 55 1.96 -10.84 0.50
N ASP A 56 1.09 -10.27 1.33
CA ASP A 56 -0.17 -10.90 1.75
C ASP A 56 -1.10 -11.14 0.55
N LEU A 57 -1.14 -10.20 -0.40
CA LEU A 57 -1.88 -10.35 -1.66
C LEU A 57 -1.33 -11.48 -2.53
N THR A 58 -0.01 -11.60 -2.65
CA THR A 58 0.65 -12.70 -3.39
C THR A 58 0.30 -14.06 -2.78
N GLU A 59 0.39 -14.20 -1.45
CA GLU A 59 0.07 -15.46 -0.75
C GLU A 59 -1.42 -15.79 -0.80
N GLY A 60 -2.28 -14.78 -0.55
CA GLY A 60 -3.73 -14.91 -0.61
C GLY A 60 -4.21 -15.35 -1.99
N ALA A 61 -3.76 -14.66 -3.05
CA ALA A 61 -4.09 -15.03 -4.43
C ALA A 61 -3.63 -16.45 -4.77
N GLY A 62 -2.45 -16.86 -4.28
CA GLY A 62 -1.97 -18.23 -4.44
C GLY A 62 -2.84 -19.27 -3.72
N SER A 63 -3.37 -18.94 -2.53
CA SER A 63 -4.30 -19.79 -1.79
C SER A 63 -5.64 -19.92 -2.51
N ASP A 64 -6.23 -18.81 -2.89
CA ASP A 64 -7.53 -18.76 -3.55
C ASP A 64 -7.50 -19.53 -4.89
N MET A 65 -6.41 -19.43 -5.64
CA MET A 65 -6.21 -20.19 -6.88
C MET A 65 -6.15 -21.71 -6.64
N ARG A 66 -5.51 -22.17 -5.56
CA ARG A 66 -5.49 -23.58 -5.17
C ARG A 66 -6.87 -24.07 -4.77
N ASP A 67 -7.60 -23.28 -3.99
CA ASP A 67 -8.96 -23.62 -3.54
C ASP A 67 -9.95 -23.68 -4.70
N LEU A 68 -9.88 -22.70 -5.62
CA LEU A 68 -10.66 -22.70 -6.85
C LEU A 68 -10.37 -23.92 -7.72
N THR A 69 -9.09 -24.26 -7.91
CA THR A 69 -8.68 -25.45 -8.68
C THR A 69 -9.25 -26.72 -8.05
N ARG A 70 -9.08 -26.88 -6.74
CA ARG A 70 -9.59 -28.04 -5.99
C ARG A 70 -11.11 -28.18 -6.05
N ALA A 71 -11.84 -27.07 -5.98
CA ALA A 71 -13.29 -27.07 -6.15
C ALA A 71 -13.71 -27.55 -7.55
N HIS A 72 -12.88 -27.31 -8.57
CA HIS A 72 -13.14 -27.68 -9.96
C HIS A 72 -12.68 -29.09 -10.36
N GLU A 73 -11.78 -29.73 -9.63
CA GLU A 73 -11.30 -31.09 -9.94
C GLU A 73 -12.43 -32.14 -10.05
N ASN A 74 -13.53 -31.95 -9.32
CA ASN A 74 -14.65 -32.92 -9.30
C ASN A 74 -15.87 -32.49 -10.11
N LEU A 75 -15.86 -31.28 -10.68
CA LEU A 75 -16.99 -30.71 -11.41
C LEU A 75 -17.36 -31.51 -12.67
N PRO A 76 -16.41 -31.90 -13.56
CA PRO A 76 -16.75 -32.56 -14.81
C PRO A 76 -17.47 -33.91 -14.66
N ARG A 77 -17.23 -34.65 -13.56
CA ARG A 77 -17.88 -35.95 -13.32
C ARG A 77 -19.29 -35.81 -12.75
N ALA A 78 -19.56 -34.75 -11.99
CA ALA A 78 -20.82 -34.57 -11.29
C ALA A 78 -21.89 -33.82 -12.11
N THR A 79 -21.49 -33.20 -13.23
CA THR A 79 -22.34 -32.20 -13.92
C THR A 79 -22.46 -32.41 -15.43
N LEU A 80 -22.12 -33.61 -15.93
CA LEU A 80 -22.27 -33.98 -17.34
C LEU A 80 -23.68 -33.64 -17.87
N GLY A 81 -23.73 -32.87 -18.96
CA GLY A 81 -24.98 -32.44 -19.62
C GLY A 81 -25.54 -31.11 -19.14
N LEU A 82 -24.97 -30.48 -18.10
CA LEU A 82 -25.38 -29.15 -17.66
C LEU A 82 -24.60 -28.06 -18.39
N SER A 83 -25.32 -27.11 -19.00
CA SER A 83 -24.72 -25.94 -19.66
C SER A 83 -24.01 -25.00 -18.68
N CYS A 84 -24.35 -25.03 -17.39
CA CYS A 84 -23.69 -24.20 -16.38
C CYS A 84 -22.21 -24.57 -16.18
N VAL A 85 -21.79 -25.77 -16.57
CA VAL A 85 -20.41 -26.25 -16.41
C VAL A 85 -19.45 -25.47 -17.30
N THR A 86 -19.84 -25.21 -18.54
CA THR A 86 -19.00 -24.42 -19.46
C THR A 86 -18.87 -22.99 -18.96
N THR A 87 -19.98 -22.40 -18.48
CA THR A 87 -19.95 -21.08 -17.84
C THR A 87 -19.02 -21.05 -16.63
N LEU A 88 -19.09 -22.08 -15.79
CA LEU A 88 -18.26 -22.17 -14.59
C LEU A 88 -16.76 -22.35 -14.92
N SER A 89 -16.43 -23.13 -15.95
CA SER A 89 -15.05 -23.23 -16.46
C SER A 89 -14.51 -21.89 -16.96
N SER A 90 -15.30 -21.13 -17.73
CA SER A 90 -14.88 -19.79 -18.17
C SER A 90 -14.69 -18.82 -17.01
N VAL A 91 -15.50 -18.95 -15.94
CA VAL A 91 -15.31 -18.17 -14.71
C VAL A 91 -13.99 -18.56 -14.02
N LEU A 92 -13.68 -19.86 -13.92
CA LEU A 92 -12.40 -20.34 -13.38
C LEU A 92 -11.21 -19.78 -14.15
N GLU A 93 -11.21 -19.87 -15.49
CA GLU A 93 -10.15 -19.31 -16.33
C GLU A 93 -9.98 -17.80 -16.12
N SER A 94 -11.09 -17.06 -15.94
CA SER A 94 -11.01 -15.62 -15.66
C SER A 94 -10.40 -15.33 -14.30
N TRP A 95 -10.74 -16.10 -13.26
CA TRP A 95 -10.14 -15.96 -11.94
C TRP A 95 -8.66 -16.34 -11.92
N ASP A 96 -8.30 -17.42 -12.59
CA ASP A 96 -6.90 -17.86 -12.74
C ASP A 96 -6.03 -16.74 -13.34
N ALA A 97 -6.49 -16.14 -14.44
CA ALA A 97 -5.78 -15.03 -15.08
C ALA A 97 -5.65 -13.80 -14.17
N ARG A 98 -6.73 -13.42 -13.46
CA ARG A 98 -6.74 -12.23 -12.58
C ARG A 98 -5.87 -12.43 -11.33
N LEU A 99 -5.97 -13.58 -10.68
CA LEU A 99 -5.18 -13.89 -9.48
C LEU A 99 -3.71 -14.06 -9.83
N SER A 100 -3.39 -14.64 -11.00
CA SER A 100 -2.02 -14.71 -11.50
C SER A 100 -1.44 -13.32 -11.74
N ALA A 101 -2.19 -12.42 -12.39
CA ALA A 101 -1.75 -11.04 -12.60
C ALA A 101 -1.49 -10.29 -11.28
N VAL A 102 -2.40 -10.40 -10.31
CA VAL A 102 -2.20 -9.82 -8.96
C VAL A 102 -0.93 -10.36 -8.31
N ARG A 103 -0.72 -11.67 -8.39
CA ARG A 103 0.42 -12.34 -7.76
C ARG A 103 1.74 -11.93 -8.40
N GLU A 104 1.79 -11.80 -9.73
CA GLU A 104 2.96 -11.33 -10.47
C GLU A 104 3.28 -9.87 -10.16
N GLU A 105 2.27 -8.99 -10.20
CA GLU A 105 2.43 -7.57 -9.91
C GLU A 105 2.90 -7.36 -8.46
N CYS A 106 2.21 -7.96 -7.48
CA CYS A 106 2.57 -7.84 -6.08
C CYS A 106 3.92 -8.50 -5.76
N GLY A 107 4.22 -9.65 -6.39
CA GLY A 107 5.52 -10.32 -6.26
C GLY A 107 6.67 -9.47 -6.80
N THR A 108 6.42 -8.66 -7.82
CA THR A 108 7.39 -7.71 -8.38
C THR A 108 7.52 -6.45 -7.51
N LEU A 109 6.39 -5.91 -7.02
CA LEU A 109 6.37 -4.68 -6.22
C LEU A 109 6.96 -4.88 -4.82
N GLN A 110 6.68 -6.01 -4.17
CA GLN A 110 7.13 -6.29 -2.80
C GLN A 110 8.63 -6.01 -2.57
N PRO A 111 9.58 -6.61 -3.33
CA PRO A 111 11.01 -6.36 -3.10
C PRO A 111 11.41 -4.91 -3.42
N VAL A 112 10.80 -4.29 -4.42
CA VAL A 112 11.07 -2.88 -4.78
C VAL A 112 10.64 -1.95 -3.65
N LEU A 113 9.44 -2.16 -3.08
CA LEU A 113 8.93 -1.38 -1.95
C LEU A 113 9.81 -1.53 -0.70
N ARG A 114 10.36 -2.72 -0.45
CA ARG A 114 11.33 -2.92 0.64
C ARG A 114 12.64 -2.19 0.37
N GLN A 115 13.12 -2.21 -0.86
CA GLN A 115 14.36 -1.50 -1.21
C GLN A 115 14.20 0.02 -1.03
N VAL A 116 13.07 0.58 -1.45
CA VAL A 116 12.77 2.02 -1.23
C VAL A 116 12.78 2.37 0.26
N ALA A 117 12.23 1.49 1.11
CA ALA A 117 12.26 1.69 2.55
C ALA A 117 13.71 1.74 3.09
N VAL A 118 14.58 0.85 2.62
CA VAL A 118 16.00 0.84 3.01
C VAL A 118 16.72 2.11 2.52
N ASP A 119 16.56 2.44 1.24
CA ASP A 119 17.27 3.55 0.61
C ASP A 119 16.89 4.90 1.26
N LEU A 120 15.60 5.12 1.52
CA LEU A 120 15.12 6.33 2.18
C LEU A 120 15.56 6.39 3.64
N GLY A 121 15.49 5.28 4.38
CA GLY A 121 15.97 5.21 5.75
C GLY A 121 17.48 5.52 5.87
N GLU A 122 18.29 5.07 4.91
CA GLU A 122 19.72 5.42 4.86
C GLU A 122 19.96 6.91 4.59
N VAL A 123 19.20 7.50 3.67
CA VAL A 123 19.30 8.94 3.34
C VAL A 123 18.93 9.79 4.56
N ASP A 124 17.82 9.45 5.23
CA ASP A 124 17.36 10.17 6.42
C ASP A 124 18.36 10.05 7.58
N ALA A 125 18.94 8.87 7.80
CA ALA A 125 19.98 8.68 8.82
C ALA A 125 21.22 9.53 8.53
N LYS A 126 21.67 9.62 7.28
CA LYS A 126 22.81 10.46 6.88
C LYS A 126 22.49 11.96 7.04
N ALA A 127 21.29 12.37 6.66
CA ALA A 127 20.84 13.76 6.83
C ALA A 127 20.81 14.15 8.32
N GLN A 128 20.28 13.28 9.18
CA GLN A 128 20.26 13.51 10.63
C GLN A 128 21.68 13.67 11.20
N GLN A 129 22.62 12.81 10.82
CA GLN A 129 24.02 12.91 11.25
C GLN A 129 24.67 14.25 10.83
N GLN A 130 24.39 14.73 9.62
CA GLN A 130 24.90 16.01 9.14
C GLN A 130 24.31 17.19 9.92
N VAL A 131 23.02 17.14 10.24
CA VAL A 131 22.34 18.16 11.05
C VAL A 131 22.91 18.18 12.47
N ASP A 132 23.07 17.02 13.12
CA ASP A 132 23.62 16.91 14.47
C ASP A 132 25.07 17.40 14.57
N ALA A 133 25.84 17.27 13.49
CA ALA A 133 27.20 17.80 13.42
C ALA A 133 27.25 19.34 13.40
N ILE A 134 26.18 20.01 12.96
CA ILE A 134 26.08 21.48 12.97
C ILE A 134 25.61 21.92 14.37
N ARG A 135 26.56 22.02 15.30
CA ARG A 135 26.30 22.59 16.62
C ARG A 135 26.16 24.11 16.51
N VAL A 136 24.94 24.64 16.66
CA VAL A 136 24.72 26.09 16.72
C VAL A 136 25.34 26.62 18.03
N PRO A 137 26.31 27.56 17.99
CA PRO A 137 26.82 28.16 19.20
C PRO A 137 25.70 28.92 19.91
N GLU A 138 25.47 28.58 21.18
CA GLU A 138 24.52 29.26 22.05
C GLU A 138 24.94 30.74 22.17
N VAL A 139 24.13 31.64 21.63
CA VAL A 139 24.30 33.08 21.84
C VAL A 139 23.97 33.33 23.31
N ARG A 140 25.02 33.52 24.11
CA ARG A 140 24.92 33.88 25.53
C ARG A 140 24.19 35.24 25.62
N PRO A 141 23.00 35.34 26.23
CA PRO A 141 22.38 36.63 26.50
C PRO A 141 23.29 37.40 27.46
N GLY A 142 23.57 38.65 27.11
CA GLY A 142 24.66 39.45 27.66
C GLY A 142 24.58 39.80 29.15
N ALA A 143 25.73 40.30 29.60
CA ALA A 143 26.08 40.91 30.87
C ALA A 143 25.20 42.10 31.28
#